data_AF-A0A498MRZ3-F1
#
_entry.id   AF-A0A498MRZ3-F1
#
_cell.length_a   1.000
_cell.length_b   1.000
_cell.length_c   1.000
_cell.angle_alpha   90.00
_cell.angle_beta   90.00
_cell.angle_gamma   90.00
#
_symmetry.space_group_name_H-M   'P 1'
#
loop_
_entity.id
_entity.type
_entity.pdbx_description
1 polymer ?
#
loop_
_entity_poly.entity_id
_entity_poly.type
_entity_poly.pdbx_seq_one_letter_code
_entity_poly.pdbx_strand_id
1 'polypeptide(L)'
;MIVVVSAGIYGLSNSLLETPWRKLQHGKRLFTSVVNKTLPPDGLVQELLNILNNEELNTPDPAQESQGVGYSKAMLQALSAVCVRSPGYGTRTNTVILIDREGNVSFTERTMLNCDITQWSTNSFHFKLQE
;
A
#
# COMPACT_ATOMS: atom_id res chain seq x y z
N MET A 1 -1.06 10.29 -21.07
CA MET A 1 -1.76 11.53 -20.67
C MET A 1 -1.29 11.87 -19.27
N ILE A 2 -0.76 13.07 -19.04
CA ILE A 2 -0.35 13.52 -17.70
C ILE A 2 -1.57 14.13 -17.03
N VAL A 3 -1.89 13.71 -15.80
CA VAL A 3 -3.01 14.25 -15.02
C VAL A 3 -2.45 15.08 -13.88
N VAL A 4 -2.82 16.36 -13.83
CA VAL A 4 -2.52 17.24 -12.68
C VAL A 4 -3.60 17.02 -11.63
N VAL A 5 -3.19 16.76 -10.39
CA VAL A 5 -4.10 16.51 -9.26
C VAL A 5 -4.02 17.65 -8.25
N SER A 6 -5.15 18.02 -7.65
CA SER A 6 -5.21 18.97 -6.54
C SER A 6 -4.79 18.29 -5.22
N ALA A 7 -4.57 19.07 -4.15
CA ALA A 7 -4.34 18.51 -2.82
C ALA A 7 -5.49 17.55 -2.42
N GLY A 8 -5.14 16.37 -1.90
CA GLY A 8 -6.13 15.35 -1.54
C GLY A 8 -5.51 13.95 -1.38
N ILE A 9 -6.39 12.96 -1.17
CA ILE A 9 -6.02 11.55 -1.03
C ILE A 9 -6.29 10.84 -2.35
N TYR A 10 -5.27 10.19 -2.90
CA TYR A 10 -5.36 9.42 -4.14
C TYR A 10 -4.84 8.00 -3.95
N GLY A 11 -5.44 7.08 -4.70
CA GLY A 11 -5.05 5.68 -4.78
C GLY A 11 -4.53 5.36 -6.17
N LEU A 12 -3.40 4.68 -6.23
CA LEU A 12 -2.90 4.02 -7.42
C LEU A 12 -2.68 2.53 -7.12
N SER A 13 -3.01 1.68 -8.09
CA SER A 13 -2.69 0.26 -8.06
C SER A 13 -2.16 -0.16 -9.43
N ASN A 14 -2.30 -1.43 -9.82
CA ASN A 14 -1.86 -1.94 -11.13
C ASN A 14 -2.83 -1.56 -12.27
N SER A 15 -3.36 -0.34 -12.23
CA SER A 15 -4.28 0.23 -13.21
C SER A 15 -4.16 1.76 -13.19
N LEU A 16 -5.03 2.46 -13.91
CA LEU A 16 -5.03 3.93 -13.91
C LEU A 16 -5.33 4.49 -12.50
N LEU A 17 -4.86 5.73 -12.25
CA LEU A 17 -5.15 6.47 -11.03
C LEU A 17 -6.66 6.43 -10.71
N GLU A 18 -7.02 6.16 -9.46
CA GLU A 18 -8.41 6.05 -8.99
C GLU A 18 -9.28 4.99 -9.68
N THR A 19 -8.71 4.04 -10.43
CA THR A 19 -9.49 2.88 -10.94
C THR A 19 -10.16 2.19 -9.75
N PRO A 20 -11.49 2.01 -9.75
CA PRO A 20 -12.26 1.72 -8.55
C PRO A 20 -12.22 0.25 -8.13
N TRP A 21 -11.04 -0.37 -8.14
CA TRP A 21 -10.84 -1.68 -7.54
C TRP A 21 -11.18 -1.61 -6.06
N ARG A 22 -11.95 -2.58 -5.56
CA ARG A 22 -12.41 -2.65 -4.17
C ARG A 22 -11.24 -2.61 -3.19
N LYS A 23 -10.12 -3.26 -3.51
CA LYS A 23 -8.90 -3.22 -2.70
C LYS A 23 -8.32 -1.81 -2.56
N LEU A 24 -8.38 -1.03 -3.65
CA LEU A 24 -7.91 0.36 -3.66
C LEU A 24 -8.82 1.22 -2.79
N GLN A 25 -10.14 1.08 -2.95
CA GLN A 25 -11.11 1.82 -2.15
C GLN A 25 -11.03 1.46 -0.67
N HIS A 26 -10.83 0.17 -0.36
CA HIS A 26 -10.59 -0.33 1.00
C HIS A 26 -9.33 0.29 1.61
N GLY A 27 -8.18 0.17 0.93
CA GLY A 27 -6.91 0.74 1.39
C GLY A 27 -6.98 2.26 1.55
N LYS A 28 -7.61 2.97 0.60
CA LYS A 28 -7.83 4.42 0.66
C LYS A 28 -8.69 4.83 1.85
N ARG A 29 -9.75 4.07 2.17
CA ARG A 29 -10.60 4.30 3.35
C ARG A 29 -9.80 4.12 4.65
N LEU A 30 -9.01 3.05 4.77
CA LEU A 30 -8.15 2.83 5.94
C LEU A 30 -7.10 3.95 6.09
N PHE A 31 -6.43 4.30 4.99
CA PHE A 31 -5.44 5.38 4.95
C PHE A 31 -6.06 6.70 5.40
N THR A 32 -7.22 7.05 4.84
CA THR A 32 -7.97 8.27 5.21
C THR A 32 -8.30 8.31 6.70
N SER A 33 -8.69 7.17 7.28
CA SER A 33 -8.94 7.07 8.72
C SER A 33 -7.67 7.34 9.53
N VAL A 34 -6.54 6.75 9.15
CA VAL A 34 -5.26 6.88 9.85
C VAL A 34 -4.69 8.30 9.78
N VAL A 35 -4.66 8.92 8.60
CA VAL A 35 -4.08 10.27 8.43
C VAL A 35 -4.90 11.39 9.07
N ASN A 36 -6.17 11.12 9.38
CA ASN A 36 -7.03 12.06 10.13
C ASN A 36 -6.87 11.93 11.65
N LYS A 37 -6.13 10.92 12.15
CA LYS A 37 -5.80 10.81 13.58
C LYS A 37 -4.65 11.74 13.94
N THR A 38 -4.63 12.24 15.18
CA THR A 38 -3.44 12.89 15.75
C THR A 38 -2.55 11.82 16.37
N LEU A 39 -1.45 11.48 15.67
CA LEU A 39 -0.47 10.48 16.11
C LEU A 39 0.94 11.08 16.09
N PRO A 40 1.84 10.65 17.00
CA PRO A 40 3.26 10.92 16.83
C PRO A 40 3.78 10.23 15.54
N PRO A 41 4.89 10.70 14.94
CA PRO A 41 5.42 10.15 13.68
C PRO A 41 5.57 8.63 13.69
N ASP A 42 6.17 8.06 14.74
CA ASP A 42 6.34 6.60 14.86
C ASP A 42 4.99 5.86 14.91
N GLY A 43 4.00 6.42 15.61
CA GLY A 43 2.66 5.86 15.68
C GLY A 43 1.95 5.90 14.32
N LEU A 44 2.14 6.98 13.56
CA LEU A 44 1.62 7.10 12.20
C LEU A 44 2.26 6.07 11.27
N VAL A 45 3.59 5.89 11.34
CA VAL A 45 4.30 4.87 10.55
C VAL A 45 3.77 3.47 10.86
N GLN A 46 3.57 3.12 12.13
CA GLN A 46 3.04 1.80 12.50
C GLN A 46 1.63 1.57 11.97
N GLU A 47 0.73 2.55 12.10
CA GLU A 47 -0.63 2.43 11.56
C GLU A 47 -0.65 2.31 10.03
N LEU A 48 0.23 3.03 9.33
CA LEU A 48 0.37 2.93 7.87
C LEU A 48 0.95 1.57 7.44
N LEU A 49 1.95 1.04 8.17
CA LEU A 49 2.45 -0.31 7.94
C LEU A 49 1.37 -1.36 8.21
N ASN A 50 0.50 -1.18 9.21
CA ASN A 50 -0.62 -2.09 9.46
C ASN A 50 -1.57 -2.15 8.26
N ILE A 51 -1.87 -1.02 7.62
CA ILE A 51 -2.67 -0.99 6.39
C ILE A 51 -1.97 -1.76 5.28
N LEU A 52 -0.67 -1.52 5.08
CA LEU A 52 0.12 -2.18 4.03
C LEU A 52 0.28 -3.69 4.25
N ASN A 53 0.09 -4.17 5.48
CA ASN A 53 0.09 -5.59 5.84
C ASN A 53 -1.31 -6.22 5.85
N ASN A 54 -2.35 -5.50 5.45
CA ASN A 54 -3.72 -6.02 5.44
C ASN A 54 -3.92 -7.07 4.32
N GLU A 55 -4.23 -8.30 4.71
CA GLU A 55 -4.45 -9.45 3.81
C GLU A 55 -5.94 -9.70 3.49
N GLU A 56 -6.84 -8.78 3.87
CA GLU A 56 -8.29 -8.89 3.61
C GLU A 56 -8.56 -8.95 2.10
N LEU A 57 -9.26 -10.01 1.69
CA LEU A 57 -9.66 -10.20 0.29
C LEU A 57 -10.85 -9.29 -0.02
N ASN A 58 -10.72 -8.46 -1.05
CA ASN A 58 -11.78 -7.56 -1.50
C ASN A 58 -12.54 -8.09 -2.72
N THR A 59 -12.69 -9.42 -2.83
CA THR A 59 -13.48 -10.07 -3.89
C THR A 59 -14.94 -10.28 -3.50
N PRO A 60 -15.87 -10.40 -4.47
CA PRO A 60 -15.67 -10.24 -5.92
C PRO A 60 -15.34 -8.79 -6.27
N ASP A 61 -14.59 -8.54 -7.33
CA ASP A 61 -14.28 -7.19 -7.80
C ASP A 61 -14.44 -7.13 -9.32
N PRO A 62 -15.64 -6.79 -9.83
CA PRO A 62 -15.91 -6.81 -11.27
C PRO A 62 -14.94 -5.92 -12.08
N ALA A 63 -14.48 -4.80 -11.52
CA ALA A 63 -13.55 -3.92 -12.20
C ALA A 63 -12.17 -4.59 -12.33
N GLN A 64 -11.67 -5.22 -11.26
CA GLN A 64 -10.43 -5.99 -11.30
C GLN A 64 -10.55 -7.23 -12.20
N GLU A 65 -11.64 -7.98 -12.07
CA GLU A 65 -11.90 -9.21 -12.83
C GLU A 65 -11.94 -8.93 -14.34
N SER A 66 -12.57 -7.82 -14.76
CA SER A 66 -12.62 -7.42 -16.17
C SER A 66 -11.25 -7.02 -16.75
N GLN A 67 -10.34 -6.50 -15.92
CA GLN A 67 -8.99 -6.09 -16.33
C GLN A 67 -7.98 -7.24 -16.20
N GLY A 68 -8.30 -8.26 -15.41
CA GLY A 68 -7.44 -9.40 -15.12
C GLY A 68 -7.60 -10.60 -16.05
N VAL A 69 -7.93 -10.36 -17.33
CA VAL A 69 -8.09 -11.43 -18.33
C VAL A 69 -6.79 -12.25 -18.41
N GLY A 70 -6.91 -13.58 -18.32
CA GLY A 70 -5.77 -14.50 -18.34
C GLY A 70 -5.28 -14.96 -16.97
N TYR A 71 -5.71 -14.31 -15.88
CA TYR A 71 -5.48 -14.81 -14.53
C TYR A 71 -6.52 -15.86 -14.13
N SER A 72 -6.10 -16.82 -13.29
CA SER A 72 -7.04 -17.75 -12.66
C SER A 72 -7.89 -17.02 -11.61
N LYS A 73 -9.07 -17.57 -11.31
CA LYS A 73 -9.95 -17.04 -10.25
C LYS A 73 -9.22 -16.93 -8.90
N ALA A 74 -8.41 -17.93 -8.55
CA ALA A 74 -7.63 -17.92 -7.31
C ALA A 74 -6.58 -16.79 -7.29
N MET A 75 -5.94 -16.51 -8.43
CA MET A 75 -4.98 -15.41 -8.53
C MET A 75 -5.69 -14.05 -8.43
N LEU A 76 -6.84 -13.88 -9.09
CA LEU A 76 -7.65 -12.65 -8.96
C LEU A 76 -8.09 -12.42 -7.52
N GLN A 77 -8.47 -13.47 -6.80
CA GLN A 77 -8.76 -13.40 -5.37
C GLN A 77 -7.55 -12.93 -4.57
N ALA A 78 -6.38 -13.56 -4.74
CA ALA A 78 -5.15 -13.15 -4.05
C ALA A 78 -4.77 -11.69 -4.35
N LEU A 79 -4.91 -11.26 -5.61
CA LEU A 79 -4.64 -9.89 -6.06
C LEU A 79 -5.62 -8.85 -5.51
N SER A 80 -6.71 -9.26 -4.85
CA SER A 80 -7.70 -8.35 -4.24
C SER A 80 -7.35 -7.90 -2.82
N ALA A 81 -6.24 -8.36 -2.25
CA ALA A 81 -5.72 -7.84 -0.99
C ALA A 81 -4.78 -6.65 -1.18
N VAL A 82 -4.61 -5.84 -0.14
CA VAL A 82 -3.56 -4.82 -0.08
C VAL A 82 -2.19 -5.52 0.00
N CYS A 83 -2.08 -6.47 0.92
CA CYS A 83 -0.93 -7.35 1.07
C CYS A 83 -1.20 -8.70 0.37
N VAL A 84 -0.65 -8.89 -0.82
CA VAL A 84 -0.94 -10.05 -1.66
C VAL A 84 -0.21 -11.29 -1.14
N ARG A 85 -0.93 -12.41 -1.05
CA ARG A 85 -0.40 -13.73 -0.70
C ARG A 85 -0.86 -14.78 -1.70
N SER A 86 0.08 -15.41 -2.38
CA SER A 86 -0.15 -16.54 -3.28
C SER A 86 1.10 -17.42 -3.34
N PRO A 87 0.98 -18.73 -3.62
CA PRO A 87 2.13 -19.55 -3.95
C PRO A 87 2.94 -18.92 -5.10
N GLY A 88 4.24 -18.71 -4.89
CA GLY A 88 5.16 -18.15 -5.89
C GLY A 88 5.00 -16.67 -6.23
N TYR A 89 4.06 -15.95 -5.60
CA TYR A 89 3.82 -14.52 -5.88
C TYR A 89 3.19 -13.80 -4.68
N GLY A 90 3.67 -12.58 -4.36
CA GLY A 90 3.04 -11.78 -3.32
C GLY A 90 3.84 -10.54 -2.92
N THR A 91 3.29 -9.78 -1.98
CA THR A 91 3.91 -8.56 -1.43
C THR A 91 5.13 -8.92 -0.59
N ARG A 92 6.32 -8.48 -1.02
CA ARG A 92 7.59 -8.72 -0.31
C ARG A 92 8.04 -7.55 0.56
N THR A 93 7.57 -6.35 0.25
CA THR A 93 8.08 -5.11 0.81
C THR A 93 6.94 -4.11 1.01
N ASN A 94 6.96 -3.41 2.14
CA ASN A 94 6.06 -2.32 2.48
C ASN A 94 6.91 -1.11 2.85
N THR A 95 6.60 0.05 2.26
CA THR A 95 7.39 1.26 2.46
C THR A 95 6.47 2.40 2.87
N VAL A 96 6.82 3.12 3.92
CA VAL A 96 6.18 4.35 4.37
C VAL A 96 7.20 5.47 4.28
N ILE A 97 6.82 6.56 3.62
CA ILE A 97 7.63 7.77 3.50
C ILE A 97 6.81 8.93 4.06
N LEU A 98 7.29 9.54 5.14
CA LEU A 98 6.75 10.77 5.69
C LEU A 98 7.69 11.92 5.35
N ILE A 99 7.12 13.01 4.85
CA ILE A 99 7.86 14.24 4.54
C ILE A 99 7.12 15.39 5.18
N ASP A 100 7.78 16.13 6.07
CA ASP A 100 7.19 17.33 6.68
C ASP A 100 7.43 18.60 5.85
N ARG A 101 6.96 19.75 6.35
CA ARG A 101 7.05 21.02 5.61
C ARG A 101 8.45 21.59 5.58
N GLU A 102 9.30 21.15 6.50
CA GLU A 102 10.70 21.53 6.64
C GLU A 102 11.63 20.63 5.80
N GLY A 103 11.05 19.67 5.07
CA GLY A 103 11.76 18.74 4.20
C GLY A 103 12.47 17.60 4.95
N ASN A 104 12.12 17.36 6.22
CA ASN A 104 12.61 16.19 6.93
C ASN A 104 11.84 14.95 6.46
N VAL A 105 12.59 13.91 6.12
CA VAL A 105 12.08 12.65 5.60
C VAL A 105 12.29 11.56 6.64
N SER A 106 11.23 10.80 6.92
CA SER A 106 11.30 9.49 7.56
C SER A 106 10.93 8.43 6.52
N PHE A 107 11.89 7.58 6.19
CA PHE A 107 11.71 6.44 5.28
C PHE A 107 11.76 5.17 6.11
N THR A 108 10.65 4.46 6.21
CA THR A 108 10.58 3.15 6.88
C THR A 108 10.18 2.08 5.89
N GLU A 109 11.01 1.05 5.78
CA GLU A 109 10.75 -0.09 4.92
C GLU A 109 10.79 -1.39 5.72
N ARG A 110 9.72 -2.19 5.56
CA ARG A 110 9.60 -3.55 6.07
C ARG A 110 9.67 -4.52 4.91
N THR A 111 10.65 -5.42 4.91
CA THR A 111 10.96 -6.31 3.78
C THR A 111 11.21 -7.75 4.24
N MET A 112 10.77 -8.72 3.44
CA MET A 112 11.00 -10.15 3.70
C MET A 112 12.49 -10.48 3.53
N LEU A 113 13.08 -11.19 4.51
CA LEU A 113 14.48 -11.61 4.45
C LEU A 113 14.73 -12.70 3.39
N ASN A 114 13.75 -13.56 3.15
CA ASN A 114 13.81 -14.64 2.17
C ASN A 114 12.39 -15.00 1.68
N CYS A 115 12.09 -16.28 1.44
CA CYS A 115 10.75 -16.74 1.03
C CYS A 115 9.85 -17.14 2.21
N ASP A 116 10.39 -17.20 3.43
CA ASP A 116 9.64 -17.40 4.66
C ASP A 116 8.88 -16.12 5.03
N ILE A 117 7.54 -16.19 4.97
CA ILE A 117 6.62 -15.09 5.25
C ILE A 117 6.63 -14.64 6.71
N THR A 118 7.33 -15.33 7.60
CA THR A 118 7.48 -14.96 9.00
C THR A 118 8.75 -14.14 9.26
N GLN A 119 9.69 -14.11 8.32
CA GLN A 119 10.99 -13.47 8.49
C GLN A 119 11.06 -12.11 7.80
N TRP A 120 11.05 -11.05 8.61
CA TRP A 120 11.04 -9.67 8.14
C TRP A 120 12.15 -8.86 8.80
N SER A 121 12.69 -7.90 8.05
CA SER A 121 13.51 -6.81 8.58
C SER A 121 12.77 -5.50 8.38
N THR A 122 12.87 -4.59 9.35
CA THR A 122 12.36 -3.23 9.25
C THR A 122 13.52 -2.26 9.47
N ASN A 123 13.77 -1.41 8.49
CA ASN A 123 14.81 -0.39 8.56
C ASN A 123 14.17 0.99 8.41
N SER A 124 14.63 1.94 9.22
CA SER A 124 14.20 3.34 9.17
C SER A 124 15.39 4.26 8.94
N PHE A 125 15.23 5.20 8.02
CA PHE A 125 16.22 6.21 7.67
C PHE A 125 15.60 7.59 7.86
N HIS A 126 16.40 8.50 8.42
CA HIS A 126 16.02 9.90 8.60
C HIS A 126 17.02 10.77 7.88
N PHE A 127 16.53 11.60 6.96
CA PHE A 127 17.37 12.50 6.17
C PHE A 127 16.58 13.74 5.77
N LYS A 128 17.27 14.75 5.26
CA LYS A 128 16.66 15.99 4.77
C LYS A 128 16.72 16.01 3.25
N LEU A 129 15.64 16.46 2.60
CA LEU A 129 15.66 16.71 1.16
C LEU A 129 16.73 17.76 0.85
N GLN A 130 17.55 17.48 -0.15
CA GLN A 130 18.49 18.45 -0.71
C GLN A 130 17.74 19.29 -1.75
N GLU A 131 18.01 20.59 -1.75
CA GLU A 131 17.52 21.53 -2.78
C GLU A 131 18.11 21.24 -4.17
#